data_AF-A0A021VWW0-F1
#
_entry.id   AF-A0A021VWW0-F1
#
_cell.length_a   1.000
_cell.length_b   1.000
_cell.length_c   1.000
_cell.angle_alpha   90.00
_cell.angle_beta   90.00
_cell.angle_gamma   90.00
#
_symmetry.space_group_name_H-M   'P 1'
#
loop_
_entity.id
_entity.type
_entity.pdbx_description
1 polymer ?
#
loop_
_entity_poly.entity_id
_entity_poly.type
_entity_poly.pdbx_seq_one_letter_code
_entity_poly.pdbx_strand_id
1 'polypeptide(L)'
;MSAEPRPDDVPTVPERPVGQLLRGEVGDGPDDGAGPGPTSSGSGASGAEGSDAEASAPVAHSHRPDEGFEHARQIAAELTAARRRAAEEARRVAEDLAEQTRRAAGGIAADFAAEARQRAEDAAERAHDLATDARQRAEEAAERLYQRRRRVGTPPGFTYTGAARKTFWRWFFQAIGGFKVTGSAPYEAMVVVANHSSHADTPALIAAFPTPYKPMVVAAEDYWFTTRWRKAVVKLAIGAVPVRRKGGGGYDSLVEGAQQVLGQGSSLLVFPEGTRSKDGTLGTFRKGALRMAKEFDVPILPVAVVGTHDLLPKGGSFRPGPVEVRLGRAIQPEDLRDSMQPVVDQIQELLDMGPASYKPSPTWRAFHRALDGPVGKAGAVAWGFAEATISPVTAEMYLAVVGAANPPRVLSAARWLAVGSVAGALVNRGLVRRGVRIPAPLTPAPMHRVAHEHMARGAQGVWRQALDGIPVKVYAQAAGDLDVPAVPFALHTAGARAARALAIGAAVAGAARVTQPMLRRGYEPYLGFLGVSFAGGLALVVRRWARR
;
A
#
# COMPACT_ATOMS: atom_id res chain seq x y z
N MET A 1 -49.36 -4.63 -19.82
CA MET A 1 -48.85 -4.24 -21.14
C MET A 1 -47.55 -3.47 -20.98
N SER A 2 -46.41 -4.15 -21.19
CA SER A 2 -45.19 -3.67 -21.89
C SER A 2 -44.14 -4.78 -21.74
N ALA A 3 -43.46 -5.09 -22.85
CA ALA A 3 -42.93 -6.41 -23.17
C ALA A 3 -41.53 -6.71 -22.62
N GLU A 4 -41.28 -7.99 -22.34
CA GLU A 4 -39.94 -8.59 -22.20
C GLU A 4 -39.30 -8.80 -23.59
N PRO A 5 -37.97 -8.65 -23.73
CA PRO A 5 -37.27 -8.95 -24.97
C PRO A 5 -36.95 -10.45 -25.13
N ARG A 6 -37.09 -10.95 -26.38
CA ARG A 6 -36.84 -12.34 -26.80
C ARG A 6 -35.33 -12.64 -26.96
N PRO A 7 -34.92 -13.93 -26.88
CA PRO A 7 -33.52 -14.33 -26.89
C PRO A 7 -33.09 -14.81 -28.28
N ASP A 8 -32.57 -13.93 -29.15
CA ASP A 8 -31.96 -14.38 -30.43
C ASP A 8 -30.85 -13.45 -31.00
N ASP A 9 -30.35 -12.46 -30.26
CA ASP A 9 -29.21 -11.64 -30.72
C ASP A 9 -27.91 -12.00 -29.98
N VAL A 10 -27.26 -13.09 -30.41
CA VAL A 10 -25.88 -13.41 -30.04
C VAL A 10 -25.04 -13.49 -31.32
N PRO A 11 -24.12 -12.55 -31.59
CA PRO A 11 -23.13 -12.73 -32.63
C PRO A 11 -22.13 -13.81 -32.22
N THR A 12 -22.03 -14.85 -33.04
CA THR A 12 -21.08 -15.95 -32.92
C THR A 12 -19.62 -15.48 -33.08
N VAL A 13 -18.74 -16.03 -32.25
CA VAL A 13 -17.29 -15.81 -32.22
C VAL A 13 -16.62 -16.60 -33.36
N PRO A 14 -15.61 -16.06 -34.07
CA PRO A 14 -14.67 -16.90 -34.81
C PRO A 14 -13.50 -17.31 -33.90
N GLU A 15 -13.41 -18.62 -33.63
CA GLU A 15 -12.28 -19.27 -32.99
C GLU A 15 -11.00 -19.10 -33.84
N ARG A 16 -9.86 -18.78 -33.20
CA ARG A 16 -8.53 -18.93 -33.82
C ARG A 16 -7.70 -19.90 -32.98
N PRO A 17 -7.10 -20.94 -33.60
CA PRO A 17 -6.33 -21.95 -32.89
C PRO A 17 -4.95 -21.43 -32.47
N VAL A 18 -4.59 -21.76 -31.22
CA VAL A 18 -3.26 -21.57 -30.65
C VAL A 18 -2.41 -22.77 -31.06
N GLY A 19 -1.46 -22.57 -31.97
CA GLY A 19 -0.45 -23.58 -32.27
C GLY A 19 0.18 -23.42 -33.65
N GLN A 20 1.22 -22.59 -33.76
CA GLN A 20 2.40 -22.74 -34.63
C GLN A 20 3.14 -21.41 -34.70
N LEU A 21 4.42 -21.41 -34.27
CA LEU A 21 5.57 -20.66 -34.81
C LEU A 21 6.67 -20.60 -33.73
N LEU A 22 7.23 -21.79 -33.44
CA LEU A 22 8.62 -21.97 -33.02
C LEU A 22 9.28 -22.80 -34.13
N ARG A 23 10.52 -22.44 -34.49
CA ARG A 23 11.29 -22.71 -35.75
C ARG A 23 11.03 -21.61 -36.80
N GLY A 24 12.01 -20.90 -37.35
CA GLY A 24 13.47 -20.96 -37.29
C GLY A 24 14.00 -20.61 -38.69
N GLU A 25 14.79 -19.53 -38.82
CA GLU A 25 15.57 -19.07 -40.00
C GLU A 25 16.35 -17.84 -39.46
N VAL A 26 17.68 -17.73 -39.34
CA VAL A 26 18.88 -18.03 -40.16
C VAL A 26 18.97 -17.19 -41.45
N GLY A 27 20.03 -16.37 -41.50
CA GLY A 27 20.52 -15.53 -42.61
C GLY A 27 20.47 -14.03 -42.25
N ASP A 28 21.49 -13.19 -42.40
CA ASP A 28 22.89 -13.28 -42.83
C ASP A 28 23.59 -12.00 -42.34
N GLY A 29 24.93 -12.01 -42.21
CA GLY A 29 25.77 -10.85 -41.84
C GLY A 29 25.82 -9.74 -42.91
N PRO A 30 26.68 -8.69 -42.78
CA PRO A 30 28.10 -8.75 -42.36
C PRO A 30 28.42 -7.85 -41.15
N ASP A 31 29.29 -8.25 -40.22
CA ASP A 31 30.77 -8.25 -40.25
C ASP A 31 31.35 -6.84 -40.04
N ASP A 32 31.98 -6.62 -38.88
CA ASP A 32 33.15 -5.76 -38.71
C ASP A 32 33.70 -5.88 -37.27
N GLY A 33 34.94 -6.39 -37.17
CA GLY A 33 35.94 -5.84 -36.24
C GLY A 33 36.22 -6.58 -34.92
N ALA A 34 37.11 -7.58 -34.98
CA ALA A 34 37.88 -8.15 -33.87
C ALA A 34 38.56 -7.05 -33.00
N GLY A 35 38.54 -7.07 -31.66
CA GLY A 35 39.26 -7.96 -30.74
C GLY A 35 40.37 -7.16 -30.00
N PRO A 36 41.10 -7.68 -28.98
CA PRO A 36 40.74 -8.64 -27.95
C PRO A 36 41.01 -8.08 -26.51
N GLY A 37 40.43 -8.72 -25.50
CA GLY A 37 40.91 -8.58 -24.11
C GLY A 37 42.11 -9.49 -23.82
N PRO A 38 42.73 -9.39 -22.63
CA PRO A 38 43.45 -10.51 -22.06
C PRO A 38 42.82 -11.02 -20.75
N THR A 39 42.83 -12.33 -20.68
CA THR A 39 42.52 -13.24 -19.60
C THR A 39 43.65 -13.32 -18.56
N SER A 40 43.33 -13.58 -17.29
CA SER A 40 44.04 -14.50 -16.37
C SER A 40 43.24 -14.59 -15.06
N SER A 41 42.64 -15.71 -14.63
CA SER A 41 43.26 -16.85 -13.89
C SER A 41 44.32 -16.40 -12.87
N GLY A 42 44.39 -16.80 -11.60
CA GLY A 42 43.69 -17.76 -10.75
C GLY A 42 44.41 -17.83 -9.39
N SER A 43 44.00 -18.79 -8.53
CA SER A 43 44.51 -19.11 -7.18
C SER A 43 44.04 -18.21 -6.03
N GLY A 44 43.67 -18.68 -4.84
CA GLY A 44 43.75 -20.02 -4.26
C GLY A 44 44.33 -19.99 -2.84
N ALA A 45 43.46 -20.24 -1.85
CA ALA A 45 43.72 -20.87 -0.54
C ALA A 45 44.26 -20.08 0.69
N SER A 46 43.39 -20.09 1.73
CA SER A 46 43.62 -20.59 3.11
C SER A 46 44.18 -19.72 4.25
N GLY A 47 43.58 -19.93 5.44
CA GLY A 47 44.13 -19.68 6.78
C GLY A 47 43.63 -18.40 7.47
N ALA A 48 42.61 -18.42 8.33
CA ALA A 48 42.57 -18.88 9.74
C ALA A 48 42.84 -17.74 10.75
N GLU A 49 41.82 -17.52 11.60
CA GLU A 49 41.81 -17.04 12.99
C GLU A 49 42.44 -15.68 13.36
N GLY A 50 41.67 -14.89 14.12
CA GLY A 50 42.17 -13.69 14.79
C GLY A 50 41.07 -12.71 15.12
N SER A 51 40.47 -12.88 16.28
CA SER A 51 39.60 -11.89 16.92
C SER A 51 40.34 -10.55 17.09
N ASP A 52 39.71 -9.46 16.67
CA ASP A 52 39.70 -8.23 17.48
C ASP A 52 38.50 -7.37 17.09
N ALA A 53 37.71 -7.05 18.12
CA ALA A 53 36.57 -6.16 18.05
C ALA A 53 37.10 -4.71 18.00
N GLU A 54 37.27 -4.17 16.80
CA GLU A 54 37.39 -2.73 16.62
C GLU A 54 36.04 -2.11 16.25
N ALA A 55 35.58 -1.24 17.13
CA ALA A 55 34.43 -0.38 16.97
C ALA A 55 34.47 0.32 15.61
N SER A 56 33.50 0.00 14.74
CA SER A 56 33.33 0.70 13.47
C SER A 56 32.97 2.16 13.74
N ALA A 57 34.00 3.01 13.71
CA ALA A 57 33.86 4.44 13.62
C ALA A 57 32.97 4.78 12.40
N PRO A 58 32.06 5.75 12.51
CA PRO A 58 31.24 6.14 11.38
C PRO A 58 32.19 6.67 10.30
N VAL A 59 32.11 6.09 9.10
CA VAL A 59 32.76 6.62 7.90
C VAL A 59 32.24 8.05 7.74
N ALA A 60 33.08 9.01 8.15
CA ALA A 60 32.86 10.42 7.91
C ALA A 60 32.96 10.59 6.39
N HIS A 61 31.80 10.64 5.72
CA HIS A 61 31.73 11.21 4.39
C HIS A 61 32.25 12.64 4.52
N SER A 62 33.47 12.87 4.05
CA SER A 62 34.01 14.19 3.83
C SER A 62 33.06 14.90 2.87
N HIS A 63 32.16 15.73 3.39
CA HIS A 63 31.55 16.78 2.60
C HIS A 63 32.71 17.65 2.14
N ARG A 64 33.20 17.40 0.91
CA ARG A 64 33.87 18.47 0.18
C ARG A 64 32.86 19.62 0.16
N PRO A 65 33.18 20.80 0.72
CA PRO A 65 32.34 21.96 0.50
C PRO A 65 32.23 22.11 -1.02
N ASP A 66 31.00 22.25 -1.51
CA ASP A 66 30.74 22.49 -2.93
C ASP A 66 31.74 23.53 -3.45
N GLU A 67 32.57 23.18 -4.43
CA GLU A 67 33.55 24.10 -5.02
C GLU A 67 32.87 25.40 -5.50
N GLY A 68 31.57 25.33 -5.84
CA GLY A 68 30.74 26.49 -6.16
C GLY A 68 30.41 27.42 -4.99
N PHE A 69 30.36 26.92 -3.75
CA PHE A 69 30.11 27.73 -2.55
C PHE A 69 31.36 28.51 -2.11
N GLU A 70 32.55 27.95 -2.31
CA GLU A 70 33.80 28.70 -2.14
C GLU A 70 33.99 29.73 -3.25
N HIS A 71 33.69 29.37 -4.50
CA HIS A 71 33.78 30.30 -5.63
C HIS A 71 32.80 31.48 -5.50
N ALA A 72 31.57 31.25 -5.04
CA ALA A 72 30.60 32.32 -4.79
C ALA A 72 31.00 33.23 -3.62
N ARG A 73 31.60 32.68 -2.56
CA ARG A 73 32.17 33.47 -1.46
C ARG A 73 33.36 34.31 -1.92
N GLN A 74 34.19 33.76 -2.81
CA GLN A 74 35.33 34.47 -3.38
C GLN A 74 34.88 35.66 -4.25
N ILE A 75 33.87 35.46 -5.10
CA ILE A 75 33.28 36.54 -5.91
C ILE A 75 32.64 37.63 -5.03
N ALA A 76 31.90 37.27 -3.97
CA ALA A 76 31.32 38.24 -3.04
C ALA A 76 32.38 39.04 -2.27
N ALA A 77 33.50 38.39 -1.90
CA ALA A 77 34.63 39.04 -1.26
C ALA A 77 35.35 40.00 -2.23
N GLU A 78 35.54 39.61 -3.48
CA GLU A 78 36.13 40.45 -4.53
C GLU A 78 35.27 41.69 -4.84
N LEU A 79 33.94 41.53 -4.91
CA LEU A 79 33.01 42.65 -5.11
C LEU A 79 33.03 43.65 -3.95
N THR A 80 33.11 43.14 -2.72
CA THR A 80 33.20 43.97 -1.51
C THR A 80 34.53 44.73 -1.47
N ALA A 81 35.62 44.07 -1.87
CA ALA A 81 36.94 44.68 -1.97
C ALA A 81 37.02 45.73 -3.09
N ALA A 82 36.40 45.49 -4.25
CA ALA A 82 36.35 46.43 -5.36
C ALA A 82 35.58 47.71 -4.99
N ARG A 83 34.42 47.59 -4.33
CA ARG A 83 33.66 48.74 -3.80
C ARG A 83 34.47 49.58 -2.83
N ARG A 84 35.23 48.93 -1.95
CA ARG A 84 36.06 49.62 -0.95
C ARG A 84 37.21 50.38 -1.60
N ARG A 85 37.89 49.78 -2.59
CA ARG A 85 38.96 50.45 -3.34
C ARG A 85 38.45 51.69 -4.10
N ALA A 86 37.31 51.58 -4.78
CA ALA A 86 36.71 52.71 -5.49
C ALA A 86 36.33 53.86 -4.53
N ALA A 87 35.80 53.55 -3.35
CA ALA A 87 35.46 54.57 -2.34
C ALA A 87 36.73 55.24 -1.74
N GLU A 88 37.79 54.47 -1.52
CA GLU A 88 39.07 55.00 -1.03
C GLU A 88 39.78 55.88 -2.08
N GLU A 89 39.71 55.50 -3.35
CA GLU A 89 40.29 56.26 -4.46
C GLU A 89 39.54 57.58 -4.70
N ALA A 90 38.20 57.56 -4.69
CA ALA A 90 37.39 58.78 -4.77
C ALA A 90 37.67 59.76 -3.61
N ARG A 91 37.89 59.23 -2.41
CA ARG A 91 38.24 60.04 -1.24
C ARG A 91 39.63 60.65 -1.37
N ARG A 92 40.61 59.90 -1.86
CA ARG A 92 41.97 60.42 -2.13
C ARG A 92 41.97 61.53 -3.18
N VAL A 93 41.21 61.36 -4.27
CA VAL A 93 41.07 62.40 -5.31
C VAL A 93 40.43 63.66 -4.72
N ALA A 94 39.41 63.53 -3.88
CA ALA A 94 38.77 64.67 -3.22
C ALA A 94 39.70 65.40 -2.23
N GLU A 95 40.51 64.65 -1.46
CA GLU A 95 41.49 65.21 -0.52
C GLU A 95 42.63 65.93 -1.25
N ASP A 96 43.16 65.35 -2.33
CA ASP A 96 44.21 65.94 -3.17
C ASP A 96 43.71 67.20 -3.90
N LEU A 97 42.45 67.18 -4.38
CA LEU A 97 41.78 68.34 -4.97
C LEU A 97 41.62 69.47 -3.94
N ALA A 98 41.21 69.16 -2.70
CA ALA A 98 41.08 70.15 -1.63
C ALA A 98 42.43 70.77 -1.23
N GLU A 99 43.53 70.01 -1.32
CA GLU A 99 44.88 70.50 -1.04
C GLU A 99 45.45 71.34 -2.20
N GLN A 100 45.24 70.93 -3.45
CA GLN A 100 45.66 71.70 -4.63
C GLN A 100 44.89 73.02 -4.76
N THR A 101 43.58 73.02 -4.47
CA THR A 101 42.75 74.24 -4.46
C THR A 101 43.17 75.23 -3.37
N ARG A 102 43.65 74.73 -2.22
CA ARG A 102 44.23 75.57 -1.15
C ARG A 102 45.58 76.16 -1.53
N ARG A 103 46.37 75.48 -2.37
CA ARG A 103 47.69 75.96 -2.83
C ARG A 103 47.58 76.94 -4.02
N ALA A 104 46.54 76.82 -4.84
CA ALA A 104 46.32 77.66 -6.02
C ALA A 104 45.44 78.88 -5.71
N ALA A 105 45.91 79.79 -4.85
CA ALA A 105 45.34 81.13 -4.76
C ALA A 105 45.92 82.01 -5.88
N GLY A 106 45.25 82.03 -7.05
CA GLY A 106 45.53 83.00 -8.12
C GLY A 106 45.25 82.50 -9.54
N GLY A 107 44.15 82.98 -10.14
CA GLY A 107 43.96 83.14 -11.59
C GLY A 107 43.80 81.91 -12.51
N ILE A 108 44.45 80.78 -12.23
CA ILE A 108 44.47 79.58 -13.10
C ILE A 108 43.42 78.53 -12.64
N ALA A 109 42.63 78.85 -11.61
CA ALA A 109 41.76 77.92 -10.91
C ALA A 109 40.56 77.40 -11.73
N ALA A 110 40.09 78.14 -12.75
CA ALA A 110 38.88 77.77 -13.49
C ALA A 110 39.10 76.60 -14.45
N ASP A 111 40.19 76.62 -15.23
CA ASP A 111 40.49 75.58 -16.21
C ASP A 111 40.89 74.26 -15.53
N PHE A 112 41.66 74.34 -14.45
CA PHE A 112 42.00 73.17 -13.64
C PHE A 112 40.78 72.58 -12.91
N ALA A 113 39.85 73.42 -12.43
CA ALA A 113 38.62 72.93 -11.82
C ALA A 113 37.67 72.29 -12.85
N ALA A 114 37.65 72.78 -14.09
CA ALA A 114 36.90 72.16 -15.18
C ALA A 114 37.48 70.80 -15.56
N GLU A 115 38.81 70.70 -15.72
CA GLU A 115 39.49 69.44 -16.03
C GLU A 115 39.37 68.43 -14.89
N ALA A 116 39.39 68.88 -13.63
CA ALA A 116 39.16 68.05 -12.46
C ALA A 116 37.70 67.54 -12.36
N ARG A 117 36.70 68.38 -12.68
CA ARG A 117 35.30 67.93 -12.78
C ARG A 117 35.13 66.86 -13.83
N GLN A 118 35.72 67.05 -15.01
CA GLN A 118 35.64 66.08 -16.09
C GLN A 118 36.27 64.74 -15.69
N ARG A 119 37.44 64.76 -15.05
CA ARG A 119 38.06 63.53 -14.50
C ARG A 119 37.21 62.85 -13.43
N ALA A 120 36.51 63.61 -12.58
CA ALA A 120 35.61 63.07 -11.57
C ALA A 120 34.35 62.45 -12.19
N GLU A 121 33.80 63.06 -13.23
CA GLU A 121 32.68 62.53 -14.01
C GLU A 121 33.08 61.23 -14.74
N ASP A 122 34.23 61.22 -15.42
CA ASP A 122 34.78 60.02 -16.08
C ASP A 122 35.07 58.87 -15.09
N ALA A 123 35.45 59.20 -13.85
CA ALA A 123 35.67 58.21 -12.80
C ALA A 123 34.33 57.67 -12.25
N ALA A 124 33.31 58.52 -12.12
CA ALA A 124 31.97 58.13 -11.70
C ALA A 124 31.29 57.24 -12.75
N GLU A 125 31.44 57.55 -14.03
CA GLU A 125 30.92 56.76 -15.15
C GLU A 125 31.58 55.37 -15.20
N ARG A 126 32.92 55.31 -15.10
CA ARG A 126 33.63 54.02 -14.99
C ARG A 126 33.22 53.20 -13.77
N ALA A 127 32.96 53.83 -12.64
CA ALA A 127 32.46 53.15 -11.45
C ALA A 127 31.03 52.62 -11.65
N HIS A 128 30.19 53.36 -12.37
CA HIS A 128 28.83 52.93 -12.73
C HIS A 128 28.84 51.73 -13.69
N ASP A 129 29.70 51.74 -14.71
CA ASP A 129 29.84 50.65 -15.67
C ASP A 129 30.35 49.38 -14.99
N LEU A 130 31.38 49.50 -14.14
CA LEU A 130 31.89 48.37 -13.35
C LEU A 130 30.83 47.80 -12.40
N ALA A 131 30.02 48.66 -11.78
CA ALA A 131 28.92 48.21 -10.92
C ALA A 131 27.82 47.48 -11.71
N THR A 132 27.56 47.91 -12.95
CA THR A 132 26.55 47.33 -13.83
C THR A 132 27.01 45.99 -14.39
N ASP A 133 28.25 45.88 -14.86
CA ASP A 133 28.87 44.62 -15.32
C ASP A 133 29.00 43.61 -14.16
N ALA A 134 29.41 44.07 -12.97
CA ALA A 134 29.41 43.23 -11.76
C ALA A 134 28.02 42.68 -11.41
N ARG A 135 26.98 43.50 -11.54
CA ARG A 135 25.59 43.08 -11.31
C ARG A 135 25.13 42.06 -12.36
N GLN A 136 25.42 42.29 -13.64
CA GLN A 136 25.09 41.35 -14.71
C GLN A 136 25.78 40.00 -14.50
N ARG A 137 27.07 39.98 -14.14
CA ARG A 137 27.79 38.73 -13.83
C ARG A 137 27.24 38.02 -12.60
N ALA A 138 26.80 38.76 -11.58
CA ALA A 138 26.15 38.18 -10.41
C ALA A 138 24.78 37.58 -10.75
N GLU A 139 24.00 38.25 -11.59
CA GLU A 139 22.71 37.75 -12.11
C GLU A 139 22.92 36.50 -12.99
N GLU A 140 23.93 36.49 -13.89
CA GLU A 140 24.30 35.30 -14.66
C GLU A 140 24.81 34.14 -13.80
N ALA A 141 25.62 34.41 -12.78
CA ALA A 141 26.11 33.39 -11.86
C ALA A 141 24.97 32.81 -11.02
N ALA A 142 24.03 33.64 -10.58
CA ALA A 142 22.81 33.21 -9.90
C ALA A 142 21.93 32.35 -10.82
N GLU A 143 21.77 32.75 -12.09
CA GLU A 143 21.04 31.98 -13.11
C GLU A 143 21.74 30.64 -13.39
N ARG A 144 23.07 30.61 -13.52
CA ARG A 144 23.83 29.35 -13.69
C ARG A 144 23.71 28.44 -12.47
N LEU A 145 23.74 28.98 -11.25
CA LEU A 145 23.52 28.22 -10.02
C LEU A 145 22.07 27.70 -9.91
N TYR A 146 21.10 28.50 -10.36
CA TYR A 146 19.69 28.12 -10.44
C TYR A 146 19.49 26.98 -11.46
N GLN A 147 20.07 27.08 -12.66
CA GLN A 147 20.04 26.04 -13.70
C GLN A 147 20.78 24.76 -13.27
N ARG A 148 21.91 24.87 -12.54
CA ARG A 148 22.60 23.69 -11.95
C ARG A 148 21.74 22.98 -10.91
N ARG A 149 20.91 23.73 -10.19
CA ARG A 149 19.95 23.22 -9.19
C ARG A 149 18.78 22.44 -9.81
N ARG A 150 18.52 22.59 -11.12
CA ARG A 150 17.44 21.91 -11.86
C ARG A 150 17.72 20.43 -12.16
N ARG A 151 18.94 19.93 -11.92
CA ARG A 151 19.21 18.50 -12.07
C ARG A 151 18.59 17.72 -10.91
N VAL A 152 17.43 17.15 -11.16
CA VAL A 152 16.80 16.11 -10.34
C VAL A 152 17.84 15.03 -10.03
N GLY A 153 18.09 14.75 -8.75
CA GLY A 153 18.98 13.68 -8.32
C GLY A 153 18.47 12.29 -8.73
N THR A 154 19.29 11.26 -8.58
CA THR A 154 18.79 9.87 -8.67
C THR A 154 17.88 9.56 -7.48
N PRO A 155 16.78 8.81 -7.65
CA PRO A 155 15.88 8.47 -6.55
C PRO A 155 16.64 7.91 -5.35
N PRO A 156 16.28 8.28 -4.11
CA PRO A 156 16.84 7.63 -2.95
C PRO A 156 16.47 6.14 -3.07
N GLY A 157 17.48 5.28 -3.12
CA GLY A 157 17.32 3.86 -3.41
C GLY A 157 16.32 3.15 -2.48
N PHE A 158 16.14 1.85 -2.71
CA PHE A 158 15.17 1.05 -1.96
C PHE A 158 15.34 1.18 -0.43
N THR A 159 14.30 1.63 0.27
CA THR A 159 14.27 1.68 1.74
C THR A 159 13.41 0.57 2.32
N TYR A 160 13.98 -0.25 3.22
CA TYR A 160 13.23 -1.31 3.92
C TYR A 160 12.02 -0.77 4.68
N THR A 161 12.15 0.42 5.28
CA THR A 161 11.03 1.07 5.98
C THR A 161 9.92 1.53 5.03
N GLY A 162 10.26 1.94 3.81
CA GLY A 162 9.28 2.27 2.77
C GLY A 162 8.52 1.03 2.29
N ALA A 163 9.25 -0.08 2.05
CA ALA A 163 8.67 -1.36 1.67
C ALA A 163 7.74 -1.93 2.75
N ALA A 164 8.16 -1.90 4.03
CA ALA A 164 7.33 -2.35 5.15
C ALA A 164 6.00 -1.59 5.24
N ARG A 165 6.03 -0.25 5.11
CA ARG A 165 4.81 0.59 5.10
C ARG A 165 3.90 0.29 3.92
N LYS A 166 4.46 0.14 2.72
CA LYS A 166 3.71 -0.23 1.52
C LYS A 166 2.99 -1.56 1.74
N THR A 167 3.70 -2.58 2.20
CA THR A 167 3.15 -3.91 2.48
C THR A 167 2.06 -3.84 3.54
N PHE A 168 2.29 -3.11 4.63
CA PHE A 168 1.29 -2.90 5.69
C PHE A 168 0.01 -2.28 5.15
N TRP A 169 0.09 -1.15 4.44
CA TRP A 169 -1.10 -0.46 3.91
C TRP A 169 -1.81 -1.28 2.84
N ARG A 170 -1.07 -1.98 1.97
CA ARG A 170 -1.67 -2.92 1.01
C ARG A 170 -2.46 -4.00 1.74
N TRP A 171 -1.89 -4.62 2.78
CA TRP A 171 -2.59 -5.63 3.55
C TRP A 171 -3.82 -5.07 4.27
N PHE A 172 -3.71 -3.88 4.86
CA PHE A 172 -4.83 -3.19 5.50
C PHE A 172 -5.99 -2.93 4.53
N PHE A 173 -5.73 -2.34 3.36
CA PHE A 173 -6.78 -2.11 2.37
C PHE A 173 -7.34 -3.42 1.81
N GLN A 174 -6.48 -4.44 1.60
CA GLN A 174 -6.94 -5.76 1.18
C GLN A 174 -7.85 -6.44 2.21
N ALA A 175 -7.60 -6.25 3.50
CA ALA A 175 -8.44 -6.73 4.59
C ALA A 175 -9.82 -6.06 4.55
N ILE A 176 -9.88 -4.73 4.60
CA ILE A 176 -11.14 -4.00 4.81
C ILE A 176 -12.02 -3.96 3.55
N GLY A 177 -11.41 -3.88 2.36
CA GLY A 177 -12.08 -3.34 1.18
C GLY A 177 -11.68 -3.95 -0.16
N GLY A 178 -10.44 -4.42 -0.22
CA GLY A 178 -9.79 -4.75 -1.47
C GLY A 178 -8.98 -3.55 -1.90
N PHE A 179 -7.81 -3.81 -2.46
CA PHE A 179 -6.91 -2.78 -2.98
C PHE A 179 -6.51 -3.12 -4.40
N LYS A 180 -6.80 -2.22 -5.33
CA LYS A 180 -6.45 -2.36 -6.74
C LYS A 180 -5.66 -1.15 -7.20
N VAL A 181 -4.67 -1.39 -8.04
CA VAL A 181 -3.91 -0.35 -8.72
C VAL A 181 -4.02 -0.60 -10.23
N THR A 182 -4.35 0.43 -11.00
CA THR A 182 -4.40 0.37 -12.47
C THR A 182 -3.51 1.46 -13.05
N GLY A 183 -2.98 1.22 -14.26
CA GLY A 183 -2.00 2.10 -14.88
C GLY A 183 -0.59 1.90 -14.33
N SER A 184 0.33 2.73 -14.80
CA SER A 184 1.75 2.69 -14.43
C SER A 184 2.29 4.10 -14.28
N ALA A 185 3.21 4.28 -13.34
CA ALA A 185 3.99 5.50 -13.21
C ALA A 185 5.36 5.33 -13.89
N PRO A 186 5.94 6.38 -14.49
CA PRO A 186 7.32 6.33 -14.96
C PRO A 186 8.29 6.19 -13.78
N TYR A 187 9.51 5.75 -14.07
CA TYR A 187 10.57 5.57 -13.07
C TYR A 187 11.47 6.81 -12.99
N GLU A 188 10.87 7.96 -12.68
CA GLU A 188 11.53 9.26 -12.57
C GLU A 188 10.89 10.12 -11.47
N ALA A 189 11.54 11.21 -11.07
CA ALA A 189 10.92 12.17 -10.15
C ALA A 189 9.78 12.89 -10.88
N MET A 190 8.65 13.04 -10.20
CA MET A 190 7.44 13.61 -10.79
C MET A 190 6.62 14.34 -9.74
N VAL A 191 5.71 15.20 -10.19
CA VAL A 191 4.66 15.76 -9.35
C VAL A 191 3.42 14.87 -9.50
N VAL A 192 3.12 14.09 -8.47
CA VAL A 192 1.90 13.27 -8.40
C VAL A 192 0.73 14.17 -7.98
N VAL A 193 -0.28 14.28 -8.83
CA VAL A 193 -1.48 15.09 -8.58
C VAL A 193 -2.67 14.16 -8.42
N ALA A 194 -3.32 14.22 -7.25
CA ALA A 194 -4.47 13.37 -6.95
C ALA A 194 -5.67 14.15 -6.41
N ASN A 195 -6.87 13.59 -6.59
CA ASN A 195 -8.07 14.07 -5.89
C ASN A 195 -7.95 13.83 -4.38
N HIS A 196 -8.59 14.69 -3.57
CA HIS A 196 -8.54 14.58 -2.12
C HIS A 196 -9.93 14.49 -1.49
N SER A 197 -10.32 13.31 -1.02
CA SER A 197 -11.65 13.07 -0.43
C SER A 197 -11.60 12.45 0.97
N SER A 198 -10.45 11.92 1.39
CA SER A 198 -10.30 11.19 2.65
C SER A 198 -8.90 11.30 3.27
N HIS A 199 -8.78 10.99 4.56
CA HIS A 199 -7.48 10.71 5.17
C HIS A 199 -6.85 9.41 4.65
N ALA A 200 -7.65 8.51 4.07
CA ALA A 200 -7.19 7.26 3.48
C ALA A 200 -6.46 7.46 2.13
N ASP A 201 -6.54 8.63 1.49
CA ASP A 201 -5.94 8.89 0.17
C ASP A 201 -4.42 8.75 0.20
N THR A 202 -3.78 9.36 1.20
CA THR A 202 -2.32 9.28 1.36
C THR A 202 -1.86 7.83 1.60
N PRO A 203 -2.39 7.08 2.58
CA PRO A 203 -2.12 5.65 2.71
C PRO A 203 -2.36 4.83 1.43
N ALA A 204 -3.43 5.11 0.68
CA ALA A 204 -3.73 4.42 -0.58
C ALA A 204 -2.62 4.65 -1.62
N LEU A 205 -2.14 5.88 -1.76
CA LEU A 205 -1.03 6.21 -2.66
C LEU A 205 0.28 5.55 -2.20
N ILE A 206 0.55 5.50 -0.89
CA ILE A 206 1.72 4.76 -0.35
C ILE A 206 1.64 3.26 -0.71
N ALA A 207 0.45 2.67 -0.66
CA ALA A 207 0.21 1.28 -1.03
C ALA A 207 0.33 1.02 -2.54
N ALA A 208 0.11 2.05 -3.37
CA ALA A 208 0.11 1.95 -4.83
C ALA A 208 1.50 2.07 -5.45
N PHE A 209 2.30 3.05 -5.03
CA PHE A 209 3.56 3.39 -5.71
C PHE A 209 4.71 2.39 -5.42
N PRO A 210 5.66 2.21 -6.35
CA PRO A 210 6.93 1.53 -6.08
C PRO A 210 7.72 2.25 -4.98
N THR A 211 8.41 1.49 -4.11
CA THR A 211 9.15 2.05 -2.96
C THR A 211 10.20 3.11 -3.33
N PRO A 212 10.99 2.96 -4.42
CA PRO A 212 12.00 3.97 -4.78
C PRO A 212 11.40 5.29 -5.31
N TYR A 213 10.15 5.25 -5.79
CA TYR A 213 9.46 6.39 -6.44
C TYR A 213 8.22 6.80 -5.66
N LYS A 214 8.21 6.51 -4.36
CA LYS A 214 7.10 6.80 -3.48
C LYS A 214 6.93 8.32 -3.41
N PRO A 215 5.74 8.86 -3.70
CA PRO A 215 5.54 10.30 -3.63
C PRO A 215 5.55 10.74 -2.16
N MET A 216 6.36 11.76 -1.88
CA MET A 216 6.50 12.35 -0.56
C MET A 216 5.39 13.36 -0.35
N VAL A 217 4.75 13.29 0.82
CA VAL A 217 3.69 14.22 1.18
C VAL A 217 4.29 15.42 1.89
N VAL A 218 4.11 16.60 1.33
CA VAL A 218 4.34 17.86 2.03
C VAL A 218 3.07 18.18 2.81
N ALA A 219 3.05 17.76 4.08
CA ALA A 219 1.93 18.01 4.98
C ALA A 219 2.22 19.24 5.86
N ALA A 220 1.23 20.11 6.03
CA ALA A 220 1.31 21.24 6.96
C ALA A 220 1.57 20.75 8.39
N GLU A 221 2.59 21.32 9.04
CA GLU A 221 3.05 20.95 10.39
C GLU A 221 1.93 21.13 11.45
N ASP A 222 1.01 22.08 11.23
CA ASP A 222 0.08 22.57 12.24
C ASP A 222 -1.11 21.64 12.57
N TYR A 223 -1.41 20.62 11.74
CA TYR A 223 -2.57 19.75 11.95
C TYR A 223 -2.23 18.33 12.43
N TRP A 224 -1.12 17.75 11.97
CA TRP A 224 -0.78 16.33 12.22
C TRP A 224 0.27 16.12 13.31
N PHE A 225 0.97 17.18 13.75
CA PHE A 225 2.15 17.08 14.60
C PHE A 225 1.96 17.65 16.02
N THR A 226 0.71 17.84 16.46
CA THR A 226 0.36 18.47 17.74
C THR A 226 0.67 17.62 18.99
N THR A 227 0.91 16.31 18.86
CA THR A 227 1.21 15.42 20.00
C THR A 227 2.31 14.41 19.68
N ARG A 228 3.25 14.17 20.61
CA ARG A 228 4.45 13.32 20.40
C ARG A 228 4.15 11.92 19.85
N TRP A 229 3.09 11.27 20.32
CA TRP A 229 2.70 9.94 19.83
C TRP A 229 2.05 10.00 18.43
N ARG A 230 1.25 11.03 18.12
CA ARG A 230 0.70 11.26 16.77
C ARG A 230 1.81 11.53 15.75
N LYS A 231 2.83 12.30 16.14
CA LYS A 231 4.05 12.52 15.35
C LYS A 231 4.81 11.22 15.07
N ALA A 232 4.93 10.33 16.06
CA ALA A 232 5.53 9.01 15.87
C ALA A 232 4.71 8.13 14.92
N VAL A 233 3.37 8.08 15.08
CA VAL A 233 2.46 7.31 14.22
C VAL A 233 2.46 7.84 12.78
N VAL A 234 2.43 9.16 12.57
CA VAL A 234 2.48 9.78 11.24
C VAL A 234 3.84 9.54 10.57
N LYS A 235 4.94 9.68 11.31
CA LYS A 235 6.29 9.40 10.79
C LYS A 235 6.47 7.90 10.46
N LEU A 236 5.90 7.02 11.28
CA LEU A 236 5.96 5.58 11.09
C LEU A 236 5.03 5.10 9.97
N ALA A 237 3.84 5.66 9.83
CA ALA A 237 2.83 5.18 8.88
C ALA A 237 2.88 5.89 7.51
N ILE A 238 3.25 7.17 7.48
CA ILE A 238 3.22 8.02 6.28
C ILE A 238 4.62 8.36 5.79
N GLY A 239 5.59 8.55 6.69
CA GLY A 239 6.96 8.92 6.32
C GLY A 239 7.06 10.30 5.66
N ALA A 240 6.18 11.24 6.04
CA ALA A 240 6.17 12.60 5.53
C ALA A 240 7.39 13.40 5.99
N VAL A 241 7.94 14.26 5.12
CA VAL A 241 8.92 15.29 5.49
C VAL A 241 8.15 16.52 5.95
N PRO A 242 8.35 16.98 7.19
CA PRO A 242 7.72 18.20 7.67
C PRO A 242 8.39 19.40 7.00
N VAL A 243 7.60 20.21 6.29
CA VAL A 243 8.05 21.50 5.75
C VAL A 243 7.47 22.60 6.64
N ARG A 244 8.35 23.40 7.24
CA ARG A 244 7.99 24.53 8.10
C ARG A 244 7.49 25.69 7.25
N ARG A 245 6.25 26.12 7.47
CA ARG A 245 5.75 27.39 6.92
C ARG A 245 6.31 28.54 7.77
N LYS A 246 7.48 29.08 7.43
CA LYS A 246 7.91 30.37 8.02
C LYS A 246 7.18 31.51 7.30
N GLY A 247 6.45 32.33 8.06
CA GLY A 247 5.87 33.59 7.58
C GLY A 247 4.76 33.42 6.52
N GLY A 248 3.53 33.19 6.97
CA GLY A 248 2.34 33.46 6.14
C GLY A 248 2.17 32.60 4.88
N GLY A 249 2.24 31.27 4.98
CA GLY A 249 1.58 30.33 4.05
C GLY A 249 1.79 30.53 2.53
N GLY A 250 2.88 31.18 2.12
CA GLY A 250 3.14 31.56 0.74
C GLY A 250 3.64 30.42 -0.14
N TYR A 251 3.60 30.66 -1.45
CA TYR A 251 4.12 29.80 -2.51
C TYR A 251 5.59 29.44 -2.28
N ASP A 252 6.40 30.37 -1.77
CA ASP A 252 7.85 30.18 -1.57
C ASP A 252 8.17 29.04 -0.60
N SER A 253 7.38 28.88 0.47
CA SER A 253 7.55 27.76 1.41
C SER A 253 7.21 26.39 0.80
N LEU A 254 6.32 26.35 -0.19
CA LEU A 254 6.01 25.13 -0.95
C LEU A 254 7.13 24.81 -1.94
N VAL A 255 7.69 25.84 -2.59
CA VAL A 255 8.84 25.72 -3.49
C VAL A 255 10.06 25.19 -2.73
N GLU A 256 10.39 25.73 -1.56
CA GLU A 256 11.50 25.21 -0.74
C GLU A 256 11.33 23.73 -0.39
N GLY A 257 10.11 23.33 0.00
CA GLY A 257 9.78 21.92 0.26
C GLY A 257 9.89 21.05 -0.99
N ALA A 258 9.44 21.56 -2.13
CA ALA A 258 9.55 20.90 -3.42
C ALA A 258 11.01 20.76 -3.87
N GLN A 259 11.86 21.78 -3.67
CA GLN A 259 13.30 21.74 -3.94
C GLN A 259 13.96 20.60 -3.16
N GLN A 260 13.61 20.44 -1.89
CA GLN A 260 14.17 19.36 -1.06
C GLN A 260 13.76 17.97 -1.56
N VAL A 261 12.52 17.79 -2.04
CA VAL A 261 12.00 16.49 -2.49
C VAL A 261 12.42 16.17 -3.92
N LEU A 262 12.10 17.04 -4.87
CA LEU A 262 12.37 16.86 -6.29
C LEU A 262 13.87 16.95 -6.61
N GLY A 263 14.61 17.84 -5.93
CA GLY A 263 16.07 17.92 -6.07
C GLY A 263 16.81 16.65 -5.66
N GLN A 264 16.21 15.83 -4.78
CA GLN A 264 16.75 14.53 -4.37
C GLN A 264 16.31 13.37 -5.27
N GLY A 265 15.62 13.62 -6.39
CA GLY A 265 15.11 12.55 -7.25
C GLY A 265 13.85 11.86 -6.74
N SER A 266 13.20 12.41 -5.71
CA SER A 266 11.98 11.86 -5.15
C SER A 266 10.75 12.52 -5.76
N SER A 267 9.64 11.77 -5.88
CA SER A 267 8.37 12.33 -6.37
C SER A 267 7.64 13.12 -5.28
N LEU A 268 6.91 14.16 -5.67
CA LEU A 268 6.14 15.02 -4.77
C LEU A 268 4.64 14.75 -4.90
N LEU A 269 3.94 14.45 -3.79
CA LEU A 269 2.48 14.35 -3.78
C LEU A 269 1.84 15.72 -3.53
N VAL A 270 0.92 16.12 -4.42
CA VAL A 270 0.13 17.34 -4.30
C VAL A 270 -1.35 17.03 -4.42
N PHE A 271 -2.13 17.54 -3.47
CA PHE A 271 -3.58 17.60 -3.53
C PHE A 271 -4.00 19.04 -3.90
N PRO A 272 -4.21 19.36 -5.18
CA PRO A 272 -4.34 20.74 -5.66
C PRO A 272 -5.63 21.44 -5.19
N GLU A 273 -6.60 20.69 -4.68
CA GLU A 273 -7.83 21.20 -4.05
C GLU A 273 -7.55 21.93 -2.72
N GLY A 274 -6.45 21.60 -2.03
CA GLY A 274 -6.03 22.21 -0.76
C GLY A 274 -6.86 21.81 0.47
N THR A 275 -8.02 21.21 0.29
CA THR A 275 -8.85 20.58 1.34
C THR A 275 -9.43 19.29 0.81
N ARG A 276 -9.79 18.37 1.71
CA ARG A 276 -10.65 17.24 1.38
C ARG A 276 -12.02 17.71 0.92
N SER A 277 -12.51 17.12 -0.16
CA SER A 277 -13.88 17.18 -0.65
C SER A 277 -14.86 16.70 0.42
N LYS A 278 -16.05 17.34 0.47
CA LYS A 278 -17.11 17.03 1.43
C LYS A 278 -18.11 16.01 0.88
N ASP A 279 -18.31 16.01 -0.42
CA ASP A 279 -19.29 15.19 -1.16
C ASP A 279 -18.63 14.15 -2.07
N GLY A 280 -17.29 14.11 -2.12
CA GLY A 280 -16.54 13.18 -2.96
C GLY A 280 -16.36 13.66 -4.40
N THR A 281 -16.90 14.84 -4.75
CA THR A 281 -16.68 15.46 -6.06
C THR A 281 -15.30 16.11 -6.15
N LEU A 282 -14.80 16.26 -7.38
CA LEU A 282 -13.51 16.87 -7.65
C LEU A 282 -13.59 18.40 -7.46
N GLY A 283 -12.81 18.94 -6.52
CA GLY A 283 -12.73 20.38 -6.29
C GLY A 283 -11.89 21.14 -7.33
N THR A 284 -11.84 22.46 -7.20
CA THR A 284 -11.05 23.32 -8.08
C THR A 284 -9.55 23.17 -7.84
N PHE A 285 -8.79 22.97 -8.91
CA PHE A 285 -7.34 22.77 -8.84
C PHE A 285 -6.57 24.09 -8.82
N ARG A 286 -5.71 24.26 -7.82
CA ARG A 286 -4.76 25.39 -7.77
C ARG A 286 -3.54 25.12 -8.67
N LYS A 287 -2.97 26.19 -9.24
CA LYS A 287 -1.80 26.12 -10.15
C LYS A 287 -0.45 25.77 -9.48
N GLY A 288 -0.42 25.48 -8.18
CA GLY A 288 0.83 25.19 -7.46
C GLY A 288 1.59 24.00 -8.04
N ALA A 289 0.87 22.90 -8.35
CA ALA A 289 1.46 21.71 -8.97
C ALA A 289 2.07 22.00 -10.36
N LEU A 290 1.35 22.74 -11.20
CA LEU A 290 1.81 23.18 -12.52
C LEU A 290 3.11 23.97 -12.44
N ARG A 291 3.19 24.94 -11.53
CA ARG A 291 4.40 25.76 -11.40
C ARG A 291 5.60 24.93 -10.96
N MET A 292 5.43 24.02 -10.00
CA MET A 292 6.49 23.11 -9.58
C MET A 292 6.95 22.21 -10.73
N ALA A 293 6.03 21.61 -11.50
CA ALA A 293 6.38 20.79 -12.65
C ALA A 293 7.24 21.55 -13.67
N LYS A 294 6.90 22.80 -13.98
CA LYS A 294 7.68 23.67 -14.89
C LYS A 294 9.00 24.14 -14.31
N GLU A 295 9.03 24.48 -13.02
CA GLU A 295 10.22 24.98 -12.34
C GLU A 295 11.31 23.90 -12.28
N PHE A 296 10.92 22.68 -11.91
CA PHE A 296 11.82 21.52 -11.75
C PHE A 296 11.97 20.66 -13.01
N ASP A 297 11.27 20.99 -14.09
CA ASP A 297 11.31 20.25 -15.35
C ASP A 297 10.99 18.75 -15.17
N VAL A 298 9.89 18.48 -14.47
CA VAL A 298 9.43 17.12 -14.15
C VAL A 298 7.97 16.91 -14.56
N PRO A 299 7.59 15.70 -15.01
CA PRO A 299 6.22 15.45 -15.42
C PRO A 299 5.22 15.52 -14.26
N ILE A 300 3.97 15.80 -14.61
CA ILE A 300 2.82 15.62 -13.71
C ILE A 300 2.21 14.25 -13.97
N LEU A 301 2.04 13.45 -12.92
CA LEU A 301 1.27 12.20 -12.99
C LEU A 301 -0.13 12.43 -12.39
N PRO A 302 -1.20 12.46 -13.22
CA PRO A 302 -2.57 12.51 -12.73
C PRO A 302 -2.97 11.16 -12.11
N VAL A 303 -3.59 11.18 -10.93
CA VAL A 303 -4.01 9.98 -10.20
C VAL A 303 -5.41 10.15 -9.64
N ALA A 304 -6.29 9.19 -9.89
CA ALA A 304 -7.59 9.11 -9.24
C ALA A 304 -7.56 8.08 -8.10
N VAL A 305 -7.93 8.50 -6.91
CA VAL A 305 -8.14 7.66 -5.73
C VAL A 305 -9.65 7.50 -5.53
N VAL A 306 -10.12 6.26 -5.65
CA VAL A 306 -11.55 5.91 -5.69
C VAL A 306 -11.91 5.02 -4.49
N GLY A 307 -13.07 5.29 -3.87
CA GLY A 307 -13.62 4.53 -2.75
C GLY A 307 -13.10 4.92 -1.35
N THR A 308 -12.10 5.80 -1.27
CA THR A 308 -11.59 6.32 0.01
C THR A 308 -12.56 7.28 0.69
N HIS A 309 -13.35 8.05 -0.08
CA HIS A 309 -14.44 8.87 0.45
C HIS A 309 -15.46 8.02 1.23
N ASP A 310 -15.94 6.94 0.62
CA ASP A 310 -16.90 6.02 1.24
C ASP A 310 -16.29 5.29 2.45
N LEU A 311 -14.99 4.98 2.35
CA LEU A 311 -14.24 4.30 3.41
C LEU A 311 -14.12 5.14 4.69
N LEU A 312 -13.78 6.43 4.55
CA LEU A 312 -13.58 7.33 5.69
C LEU A 312 -13.82 8.79 5.24
N PRO A 313 -15.09 9.24 5.20
CA PRO A 313 -15.42 10.58 4.76
C PRO A 313 -15.00 11.63 5.79
N LYS A 314 -14.84 12.88 5.37
CA LYS A 314 -14.46 14.00 6.24
C LYS A 314 -15.51 14.19 7.36
N GLY A 315 -15.12 13.92 8.60
CA GLY A 315 -15.99 14.05 9.77
C GLY A 315 -16.97 12.90 9.97
N GLY A 316 -16.91 11.85 9.15
CA GLY A 316 -17.76 10.66 9.29
C GLY A 316 -17.03 9.46 9.90
N SER A 317 -17.72 8.32 9.92
CA SER A 317 -17.23 7.06 10.47
C SER A 317 -16.58 6.18 9.42
N PHE A 318 -15.67 5.31 9.89
CA PHE A 318 -15.02 4.31 9.05
C PHE A 318 -16.02 3.24 8.59
N ARG A 319 -16.07 2.97 7.28
CA ARG A 319 -16.92 1.95 6.66
C ARG A 319 -16.11 1.09 5.69
N PRO A 320 -15.85 -0.20 5.98
CA PRO A 320 -15.05 -1.05 5.12
C PRO A 320 -15.56 -1.11 3.67
N GLY A 321 -14.72 -0.77 2.70
CA GLY A 321 -15.08 -0.67 1.29
C GLY A 321 -13.86 -0.68 0.37
N PRO A 322 -14.02 -1.09 -0.90
CA PRO A 322 -12.91 -1.19 -1.86
C PRO A 322 -12.21 0.14 -2.11
N VAL A 323 -10.90 0.07 -2.29
CA VAL A 323 -10.07 1.22 -2.68
C VAL A 323 -9.33 0.88 -3.96
N GLU A 324 -9.42 1.80 -4.93
CA GLU A 324 -8.71 1.69 -6.20
C GLU A 324 -7.89 2.96 -6.45
N VAL A 325 -6.62 2.78 -6.82
CA VAL A 325 -5.74 3.86 -7.27
C VAL A 325 -5.53 3.70 -8.77
N ARG A 326 -5.99 4.67 -9.55
CA ARG A 326 -5.90 4.67 -11.00
C ARG A 326 -4.86 5.71 -11.42
N LEU A 327 -3.77 5.24 -12.02
CA LEU A 327 -2.66 6.07 -12.50
C LEU A 327 -2.94 6.46 -13.96
N GLY A 328 -2.94 7.75 -14.25
CA GLY A 328 -3.08 8.28 -15.60
C GLY A 328 -1.77 8.26 -16.39
N ARG A 329 -1.75 8.99 -17.51
CA ARG A 329 -0.54 9.19 -18.31
C ARG A 329 0.22 10.40 -17.76
N ALA A 330 1.51 10.22 -17.50
CA ALA A 330 2.38 11.33 -17.13
C ALA A 330 2.39 12.39 -18.25
N ILE A 331 2.20 13.65 -17.87
CA ILE A 331 2.13 14.81 -18.77
C ILE A 331 3.41 15.62 -18.57
N GLN A 332 4.15 15.86 -19.64
CA GLN A 332 5.37 16.64 -19.57
C GLN A 332 5.06 18.14 -19.36
N PRO A 333 5.95 18.92 -18.72
CA PRO A 333 5.75 20.34 -18.46
C PRO A 333 5.35 21.17 -19.69
N GLU A 334 5.93 20.87 -20.85
CA GLU A 334 5.70 21.50 -22.15
C GLU A 334 4.28 21.30 -22.67
N ASP A 335 3.64 20.17 -22.36
CA ASP A 335 2.31 19.81 -22.85
C ASP A 335 1.17 20.46 -22.06
N LEU A 336 1.46 21.04 -20.90
CA LEU A 336 0.44 21.56 -19.97
C LEU A 336 -0.18 22.92 -20.40
N ARG A 337 0.38 23.62 -21.40
CA ARG A 337 -0.14 24.91 -21.93
C ARG A 337 -0.57 25.92 -20.84
N ASP A 338 0.18 26.03 -19.76
CA ASP A 338 -0.09 26.90 -18.59
C ASP A 338 -1.43 26.67 -17.86
N SER A 339 -2.01 25.47 -18.04
CA SER A 339 -3.28 25.07 -17.45
C SER A 339 -3.18 23.75 -16.71
N MET A 340 -3.95 23.63 -15.63
CA MET A 340 -4.18 22.33 -14.97
C MET A 340 -5.26 21.51 -15.68
N GLN A 341 -5.93 22.07 -16.70
CA GLN A 341 -7.07 21.42 -17.36
C GLN A 341 -6.74 20.02 -17.90
N PRO A 342 -5.61 19.78 -18.60
CA PRO A 342 -5.27 18.43 -19.06
C PRO A 342 -5.13 17.39 -17.91
N VAL A 343 -4.69 17.85 -16.74
CA VAL A 343 -4.56 17.01 -15.53
C VAL A 343 -5.94 16.74 -14.93
N VAL A 344 -6.80 17.76 -14.87
CA VAL A 344 -8.18 17.65 -14.40
C VAL A 344 -8.97 16.68 -15.28
N ASP A 345 -8.87 16.83 -16.60
CA ASP A 345 -9.57 16.00 -17.58
C ASP A 345 -9.20 14.52 -17.42
N GLN A 346 -7.90 14.21 -17.30
CA GLN A 346 -7.46 12.83 -17.04
C GLN A 346 -7.95 12.29 -15.70
N ILE A 347 -7.92 13.08 -14.63
CA ILE A 347 -8.44 12.61 -13.32
C ILE A 347 -9.94 12.36 -13.40
N GLN A 348 -10.68 13.23 -14.09
CA GLN A 348 -12.12 13.07 -14.28
C GLN A 348 -12.42 11.81 -15.10
N GLU A 349 -11.73 11.58 -16.21
CA GLU A 349 -11.86 10.35 -17.01
C GLU A 349 -11.61 9.09 -16.16
N LEU A 350 -10.56 9.11 -15.33
CA LEU A 350 -10.25 8.02 -14.42
C LEU A 350 -11.33 7.83 -13.34
N LEU A 351 -11.96 8.89 -12.85
CA LEU A 351 -13.08 8.81 -11.90
C LEU A 351 -14.35 8.25 -12.59
N ASP A 352 -14.59 8.63 -13.84
CA ASP A 352 -15.78 8.26 -14.63
C ASP A 352 -15.79 6.78 -15.04
N MET A 353 -14.66 6.06 -14.92
CA MET A 353 -14.61 4.60 -15.06
C MET A 353 -15.47 3.83 -14.01
N GLY A 354 -16.07 4.55 -13.06
CA GLY A 354 -17.03 4.01 -12.08
C GLY A 354 -16.42 3.76 -10.71
N PRO A 355 -17.20 3.21 -9.76
CA PRO A 355 -16.75 3.00 -8.39
C PRO A 355 -15.62 1.97 -8.30
N ALA A 356 -14.91 1.98 -7.18
CA ALA A 356 -13.84 1.01 -6.93
C ALA A 356 -14.42 -0.43 -7.00
N SER A 357 -13.90 -1.22 -7.94
CA SER A 357 -14.44 -2.56 -8.21
C SER A 357 -13.92 -3.60 -7.20
N TYR A 358 -14.82 -4.49 -6.77
CA TYR A 358 -14.52 -5.61 -5.88
C TYR A 358 -14.85 -6.93 -6.57
N LYS A 359 -13.88 -7.82 -6.77
CA LYS A 359 -14.11 -9.19 -7.27
C LYS A 359 -14.03 -10.19 -6.12
N PRO A 360 -15.16 -10.81 -5.70
CA PRO A 360 -15.11 -11.90 -4.74
C PRO A 360 -14.37 -13.12 -5.30
N SER A 361 -13.90 -13.97 -4.38
CA SER A 361 -13.32 -15.27 -4.73
C SER A 361 -14.29 -16.06 -5.63
N PRO A 362 -13.83 -16.68 -6.73
CA PRO A 362 -14.65 -17.57 -7.54
C PRO A 362 -15.24 -18.72 -6.73
N THR A 363 -14.44 -19.29 -5.82
CA THR A 363 -14.83 -20.37 -4.91
C THR A 363 -15.92 -19.89 -3.95
N TRP A 364 -15.76 -18.71 -3.36
CA TRP A 364 -16.78 -18.10 -2.51
C TRP A 364 -18.10 -17.92 -3.27
N ARG A 365 -18.07 -17.42 -4.51
CA ARG A 365 -19.28 -17.25 -5.33
C ARG A 365 -19.98 -18.57 -5.64
N ALA A 366 -19.21 -19.63 -5.89
CA ALA A 366 -19.76 -20.96 -6.14
C ALA A 366 -20.45 -21.50 -4.87
N PHE A 367 -19.75 -21.48 -3.73
CA PHE A 367 -20.29 -21.94 -2.45
C PHE A 367 -21.50 -21.12 -1.99
N HIS A 368 -21.43 -19.78 -2.08
CA HIS A 368 -22.52 -18.89 -1.69
C HIS A 368 -23.80 -19.22 -2.45
N ARG A 369 -23.72 -19.35 -3.80
CA ARG A 369 -24.85 -19.76 -4.64
C ARG A 369 -25.38 -21.15 -4.29
N ALA A 370 -24.49 -22.12 -4.09
CA ALA A 370 -24.88 -23.48 -3.74
C ALA A 370 -25.62 -23.55 -2.39
N LEU A 371 -25.17 -22.75 -1.40
CA LEU A 371 -25.75 -22.69 -0.06
C LEU A 371 -27.12 -22.00 -0.02
N ASP A 372 -27.43 -21.14 -1.00
CA ASP A 372 -28.74 -20.50 -1.09
C ASP A 372 -29.84 -21.43 -1.60
N GLY A 373 -29.48 -22.44 -2.40
CA GLY A 373 -30.39 -23.41 -2.98
C GLY A 373 -30.68 -24.64 -2.13
N PRO A 374 -31.40 -25.64 -2.69
CA PRO A 374 -31.63 -26.94 -2.04
C PRO A 374 -30.34 -27.73 -1.82
N VAL A 375 -29.32 -27.50 -2.66
CA VAL A 375 -28.00 -28.13 -2.56
C VAL A 375 -27.36 -27.86 -1.20
N GLY A 376 -27.48 -26.65 -0.64
CA GLY A 376 -26.95 -26.33 0.69
C GLY A 376 -27.58 -27.13 1.82
N LYS A 377 -28.88 -27.45 1.71
CA LYS A 377 -29.60 -28.28 2.69
C LYS A 377 -29.18 -29.75 2.54
N ALA A 378 -29.17 -30.26 1.31
CA ALA A 378 -28.73 -31.62 1.01
C ALA A 378 -27.28 -31.86 1.43
N GLY A 379 -26.39 -30.91 1.16
CA GLY A 379 -24.99 -30.93 1.60
C GLY A 379 -24.85 -30.97 3.12
N ALA A 380 -25.68 -30.23 3.85
CA ALA A 380 -25.68 -30.26 5.33
C ALA A 380 -26.12 -31.64 5.87
N VAL A 381 -27.17 -32.24 5.28
CA VAL A 381 -27.62 -33.59 5.63
C VAL A 381 -26.53 -34.62 5.32
N ALA A 382 -25.95 -34.57 4.13
CA ALA A 382 -24.87 -35.47 3.71
C ALA A 382 -23.65 -35.37 4.64
N TRP A 383 -23.26 -34.15 5.01
CA TRP A 383 -22.15 -33.91 5.94
C TRP A 383 -22.44 -34.43 7.35
N GLY A 384 -23.65 -34.20 7.86
CA GLY A 384 -24.08 -34.73 9.15
C GLY A 384 -24.06 -36.27 9.16
N PHE A 385 -24.56 -36.89 8.09
CA PHE A 385 -24.51 -38.35 7.93
C PHE A 385 -23.07 -38.85 7.89
N ALA A 386 -22.20 -38.16 7.13
CA ALA A 386 -20.77 -38.46 7.04
C ALA A 386 -20.09 -38.34 8.40
N GLU A 387 -20.36 -37.35 9.23
CA GLU A 387 -19.79 -37.25 10.58
C GLU A 387 -20.06 -38.49 11.45
N ALA A 388 -21.25 -39.11 11.31
CA ALA A 388 -21.62 -40.29 12.08
C ALA A 388 -21.10 -41.61 11.49
N THR A 389 -20.58 -41.60 10.27
CA THR A 389 -20.19 -42.82 9.53
C THR A 389 -18.72 -42.79 9.05
N ILE A 390 -18.15 -41.62 8.79
CA ILE A 390 -16.82 -41.36 8.24
C ILE A 390 -15.99 -40.56 9.26
N SER A 391 -14.77 -41.02 9.55
CA SER A 391 -13.81 -40.28 10.40
C SER A 391 -12.75 -39.63 9.50
N PRO A 392 -12.25 -38.41 9.78
CA PRO A 392 -12.53 -37.54 10.92
C PRO A 392 -13.39 -36.30 10.54
N VAL A 393 -14.57 -36.51 9.96
CA VAL A 393 -15.47 -35.41 9.57
C VAL A 393 -16.21 -34.88 10.80
N THR A 394 -16.28 -33.54 10.99
CA THR A 394 -17.07 -32.94 12.08
C THR A 394 -18.06 -31.90 11.59
N ALA A 395 -19.16 -31.74 12.33
CA ALA A 395 -20.18 -30.72 12.06
C ALA A 395 -19.64 -29.29 12.03
N GLU A 396 -18.71 -28.99 12.93
CA GLU A 396 -18.18 -27.65 13.13
C GLU A 396 -17.42 -27.15 11.90
N MET A 397 -16.74 -28.05 11.18
CA MET A 397 -16.08 -27.71 9.92
C MET A 397 -17.09 -27.19 8.89
N TYR A 398 -18.22 -27.89 8.73
CA TYR A 398 -19.25 -27.47 7.79
C TYR A 398 -19.85 -26.12 8.20
N LEU A 399 -20.15 -25.94 9.49
CA LEU A 399 -20.68 -24.66 9.99
C LEU A 399 -19.69 -23.51 9.79
N ALA A 400 -18.38 -23.74 9.93
CA ALA A 400 -17.35 -22.75 9.64
C ALA A 400 -17.33 -22.37 8.14
N VAL A 401 -17.36 -23.36 7.25
CA VAL A 401 -17.43 -23.16 5.78
C VAL A 401 -18.69 -22.38 5.40
N VAL A 402 -19.86 -22.78 5.91
CA VAL A 402 -21.13 -22.07 5.68
C VAL A 402 -21.12 -20.68 6.29
N GLY A 403 -20.58 -20.51 7.49
CA GLY A 403 -20.47 -19.22 8.16
C GLY A 403 -19.67 -18.22 7.33
N ALA A 404 -18.52 -18.63 6.81
CA ALA A 404 -17.67 -17.78 5.98
C ALA A 404 -18.32 -17.44 4.61
N ALA A 405 -19.10 -18.35 4.03
CA ALA A 405 -19.75 -18.13 2.74
C ALA A 405 -21.08 -17.36 2.84
N ASN A 406 -21.94 -17.74 3.80
CA ASN A 406 -23.31 -17.25 3.94
C ASN A 406 -23.79 -17.32 5.42
N PRO A 407 -23.39 -16.35 6.28
CA PRO A 407 -23.71 -16.35 7.71
C PRO A 407 -25.21 -16.52 8.05
N PRO A 408 -26.16 -15.90 7.32
CA PRO A 408 -27.60 -16.12 7.55
C PRO A 408 -28.04 -17.59 7.45
N ARG A 409 -27.35 -18.41 6.67
CA ARG A 409 -27.70 -19.83 6.46
C ARG A 409 -27.16 -20.76 7.54
N VAL A 410 -26.29 -20.31 8.45
CA VAL A 410 -25.64 -21.16 9.46
C VAL A 410 -26.66 -21.89 10.34
N LEU A 411 -27.70 -21.20 10.83
CA LEU A 411 -28.73 -21.84 11.67
C LEU A 411 -29.59 -22.84 10.89
N SER A 412 -29.79 -22.62 9.58
CA SER A 412 -30.47 -23.59 8.72
C SER A 412 -29.58 -24.81 8.50
N ALA A 413 -28.30 -24.59 8.17
CA ALA A 413 -27.30 -25.64 8.03
C ALA A 413 -27.18 -26.50 9.29
N ALA A 414 -27.13 -25.89 10.48
CA ALA A 414 -27.08 -26.59 11.76
C ALA A 414 -28.25 -27.55 11.97
N ARG A 415 -29.48 -27.14 11.60
CA ARG A 415 -30.68 -27.98 11.68
C ARG A 415 -30.59 -29.19 10.76
N TRP A 416 -30.27 -28.97 9.48
CA TRP A 416 -30.15 -30.05 8.50
C TRP A 416 -28.98 -30.99 8.79
N LEU A 417 -27.90 -30.47 9.35
CA LEU A 417 -26.76 -31.25 9.78
C LEU A 417 -27.12 -32.16 10.96
N ALA A 418 -27.93 -31.68 11.92
CA ALA A 418 -28.43 -32.52 12.99
C ALA A 418 -29.31 -33.67 12.45
N VAL A 419 -30.17 -33.41 11.46
CA VAL A 419 -30.97 -34.46 10.78
C VAL A 419 -30.08 -35.54 10.16
N GLY A 420 -29.06 -35.13 9.40
CA GLY A 420 -28.09 -36.06 8.81
C GLY A 420 -27.33 -36.87 9.86
N SER A 421 -26.89 -36.21 10.93
CA SER A 421 -26.14 -36.83 12.03
C SER A 421 -26.95 -37.91 12.75
N VAL A 422 -28.24 -37.66 12.99
CA VAL A 422 -29.16 -38.66 13.57
C VAL A 422 -29.34 -39.85 12.64
N ALA A 423 -29.57 -39.60 11.35
CA ALA A 423 -29.73 -40.68 10.36
C ALA A 423 -28.46 -41.55 10.28
N GLY A 424 -27.28 -40.93 10.19
CA GLY A 424 -26.01 -41.66 10.16
C GLY A 424 -25.72 -42.42 11.45
N ALA A 425 -26.07 -41.85 12.61
CA ALA A 425 -25.90 -42.52 13.90
C ALA A 425 -26.81 -43.75 14.02
N LEU A 426 -28.05 -43.68 13.52
CA LEU A 426 -28.96 -44.82 13.49
C LEU A 426 -28.48 -45.93 12.55
N VAL A 427 -27.98 -45.57 11.37
CA VAL A 427 -27.39 -46.53 10.43
C VAL A 427 -26.17 -47.21 11.06
N ASN A 428 -25.24 -46.44 11.64
CA ASN A 428 -24.05 -46.97 12.29
C ASN A 428 -24.41 -47.92 13.46
N ARG A 429 -25.31 -47.48 14.35
CA ARG A 429 -25.86 -48.34 15.42
C ARG A 429 -26.45 -49.65 14.87
N GLY A 430 -27.25 -49.56 13.81
CA GLY A 430 -27.91 -50.71 13.19
C GLY A 430 -26.95 -51.66 12.48
N LEU A 431 -25.82 -51.17 11.98
CA LEU A 431 -24.75 -51.99 11.41
C LEU A 431 -23.99 -52.73 12.51
N VAL A 432 -23.66 -52.05 13.61
CA VAL A 432 -22.94 -52.66 14.74
C VAL A 432 -23.75 -53.77 15.40
N ARG A 433 -25.07 -53.59 15.58
CA ARG A 433 -25.99 -54.65 16.04
C ARG A 433 -25.98 -55.90 15.14
N ARG A 434 -25.63 -55.74 13.85
CA ARG A 434 -25.51 -56.83 12.88
C ARG A 434 -24.08 -57.36 12.75
N GLY A 435 -23.18 -56.97 13.65
CA GLY A 435 -21.77 -57.39 13.64
C GLY A 435 -20.88 -56.59 12.68
N VAL A 436 -21.39 -55.54 12.03
CA VAL A 436 -20.61 -54.71 11.09
C VAL A 436 -20.14 -53.44 11.78
N ARG A 437 -18.85 -53.34 12.08
CA ARG A 437 -18.25 -52.15 12.71
C ARG A 437 -17.58 -51.24 11.69
N ILE A 438 -18.00 -49.98 11.65
CA ILE A 438 -17.38 -49.00 10.75
C ILE A 438 -16.02 -48.55 11.31
N PRO A 439 -14.91 -48.56 10.55
CA PRO A 439 -13.58 -48.19 11.06
C PRO A 439 -13.53 -46.78 11.63
N ALA A 440 -13.10 -46.59 12.87
CA ALA A 440 -12.98 -45.28 13.52
C ALA A 440 -11.51 -44.88 13.74
N PRO A 441 -10.74 -44.58 12.67
CA PRO A 441 -9.37 -44.14 12.83
C PRO A 441 -9.31 -42.85 13.66
N LEU A 442 -8.18 -42.63 14.33
CA LEU A 442 -7.93 -41.48 15.21
C LEU A 442 -8.83 -41.43 16.46
N THR A 443 -9.37 -42.57 16.89
CA THR A 443 -10.11 -42.68 18.16
C THR A 443 -9.42 -43.68 19.10
N PRO A 444 -8.58 -43.20 20.05
CA PRO A 444 -7.90 -44.07 21.00
C PRO A 444 -8.86 -44.90 21.86
N ALA A 445 -8.41 -46.05 22.36
CA ALA A 445 -9.22 -46.96 23.19
C ALA A 445 -9.92 -46.29 24.40
N PRO A 446 -9.31 -45.31 25.10
CA PRO A 446 -10.00 -44.55 26.15
C PRO A 446 -11.30 -43.86 25.68
N MET A 447 -11.36 -43.37 24.43
CA MET A 447 -12.59 -42.78 23.90
C MET A 447 -13.73 -43.81 23.79
N HIS A 448 -13.41 -45.02 23.30
CA HIS A 448 -14.40 -46.10 23.17
C HIS A 448 -14.92 -46.55 24.53
N ARG A 449 -14.02 -46.69 25.52
CA ARG A 449 -14.39 -47.05 26.89
C ARG A 449 -15.36 -46.03 27.51
N VAL A 450 -15.01 -44.74 27.45
CA VAL A 450 -15.84 -43.68 28.01
C VAL A 450 -17.19 -43.57 27.29
N ALA A 451 -17.21 -43.69 25.97
CA ALA A 451 -18.48 -43.70 25.22
C ALA A 451 -19.37 -44.88 25.63
N HIS A 452 -18.79 -46.06 25.82
CA HIS A 452 -19.49 -47.25 26.30
C HIS A 452 -20.06 -47.05 27.72
N GLU A 453 -19.26 -46.52 28.66
CA GLU A 453 -19.71 -46.19 30.02
C GLU A 453 -20.88 -45.20 30.04
N HIS A 454 -20.84 -44.18 29.17
CA HIS A 454 -21.93 -43.22 29.05
C HIS A 454 -23.20 -43.87 28.49
N MET A 455 -23.07 -44.65 27.42
CA MET A 455 -24.21 -45.31 26.78
C MET A 455 -24.80 -46.46 27.61
N ALA A 456 -24.03 -47.05 28.53
CA ALA A 456 -24.53 -48.05 29.48
C ALA A 456 -25.62 -47.50 30.41
N ARG A 457 -25.70 -46.17 30.59
CA ARG A 457 -26.77 -45.48 31.34
C ARG A 457 -28.03 -45.21 30.50
N GLY A 458 -28.10 -45.78 29.29
CA GLY A 458 -29.18 -45.62 28.33
C GLY A 458 -28.94 -44.52 27.29
N ALA A 459 -29.96 -44.26 26.46
CA ALA A 459 -29.90 -43.32 25.33
C ALA A 459 -29.47 -41.89 25.72
N GLN A 460 -29.79 -41.45 26.94
CA GLN A 460 -29.39 -40.16 27.48
C GLN A 460 -27.87 -39.96 27.58
N GLY A 461 -27.08 -41.06 27.57
CA GLY A 461 -25.62 -41.02 27.59
C GLY A 461 -25.01 -40.16 26.48
N VAL A 462 -25.67 -40.07 25.33
CA VAL A 462 -25.22 -39.27 24.18
C VAL A 462 -25.11 -37.77 24.49
N TRP A 463 -25.80 -37.25 25.51
CA TRP A 463 -25.65 -35.85 25.92
C TRP A 463 -24.23 -35.52 26.42
N ARG A 464 -23.47 -36.52 26.88
CA ARG A 464 -22.06 -36.36 27.27
C ARG A 464 -21.13 -36.16 26.06
N GLN A 465 -21.51 -36.68 24.89
CA GLN A 465 -20.79 -36.50 23.62
C GLN A 465 -20.58 -35.04 23.27
N ALA A 466 -21.53 -34.18 23.64
CA ALA A 466 -21.44 -32.75 23.40
C ALA A 466 -20.26 -32.10 24.14
N LEU A 467 -19.75 -32.72 25.22
CA LEU A 467 -18.81 -32.12 26.17
C LEU A 467 -17.41 -32.76 26.18
N ASP A 468 -17.27 -34.00 25.74
CA ASP A 468 -16.03 -34.78 25.89
C ASP A 468 -15.10 -34.78 24.65
N GLY A 469 -15.59 -34.26 23.52
CA GLY A 469 -14.85 -34.21 22.27
C GLY A 469 -14.73 -35.56 21.54
N ILE A 470 -15.47 -36.58 21.95
CA ILE A 470 -15.50 -37.88 21.29
C ILE A 470 -16.43 -37.82 20.07
N PRO A 471 -16.06 -38.37 18.90
CA PRO A 471 -16.92 -38.37 17.72
C PRO A 471 -18.25 -39.10 17.96
N VAL A 472 -19.35 -38.57 17.41
CA VAL A 472 -20.70 -39.18 17.51
C VAL A 472 -20.73 -40.62 16.99
N LYS A 473 -19.88 -40.93 16.01
CA LYS A 473 -19.66 -42.28 15.49
C LYS A 473 -19.29 -43.29 16.58
N VAL A 474 -18.46 -42.93 17.55
CA VAL A 474 -18.04 -43.82 18.65
C VAL A 474 -19.22 -44.08 19.60
N TYR A 475 -20.03 -43.06 19.86
CA TYR A 475 -21.27 -43.20 20.63
C TYR A 475 -22.31 -44.07 19.91
N ALA A 476 -22.44 -43.92 18.59
CA ALA A 476 -23.33 -44.77 17.79
C ALA A 476 -22.89 -46.25 17.80
N GLN A 477 -21.56 -46.50 17.82
CA GLN A 477 -21.03 -47.85 17.98
C GLN A 477 -21.34 -48.44 19.35
N ALA A 478 -21.06 -47.69 20.42
CA ALA A 478 -21.41 -48.10 21.78
C ALA A 478 -22.92 -48.36 21.95
N ALA A 479 -23.77 -47.53 21.33
CA ALA A 479 -25.22 -47.74 21.32
C ALA A 479 -25.63 -49.04 20.60
N GLY A 480 -24.88 -49.45 19.57
CA GLY A 480 -25.08 -50.70 18.85
C GLY A 480 -24.65 -51.91 19.69
N ASP A 481 -23.48 -51.82 20.33
CA ASP A 481 -22.92 -52.86 21.20
C ASP A 481 -23.82 -53.15 22.40
N LEU A 482 -24.41 -52.11 22.99
CA LEU A 482 -25.28 -52.18 24.16
C LEU A 482 -26.77 -52.36 23.82
N ASP A 483 -27.09 -52.58 22.55
CA ASP A 483 -28.45 -52.78 22.06
C ASP A 483 -29.46 -51.64 22.33
N VAL A 484 -28.98 -50.43 22.66
CA VAL A 484 -29.80 -49.29 23.13
C VAL A 484 -30.98 -49.03 22.20
N PRO A 485 -32.24 -48.89 22.67
CA PRO A 485 -33.40 -48.71 21.79
C PRO A 485 -33.27 -47.57 20.79
N ALA A 486 -33.63 -47.82 19.52
CA ALA A 486 -33.37 -46.92 18.40
C ALA A 486 -34.09 -45.57 18.52
N VAL A 487 -35.38 -45.57 18.90
CA VAL A 487 -36.19 -44.35 18.99
C VAL A 487 -35.68 -43.41 20.10
N PRO A 488 -35.49 -43.86 21.36
CA PRO A 488 -34.85 -43.04 22.39
C PRO A 488 -33.47 -42.53 21.97
N PHE A 489 -32.64 -43.39 21.37
CA PHE A 489 -31.32 -42.98 20.89
C PHE A 489 -31.40 -41.86 19.83
N ALA A 490 -32.33 -41.96 18.88
CA ALA A 490 -32.55 -40.93 17.87
C ALA A 490 -32.96 -39.59 18.48
N LEU A 491 -33.92 -39.58 19.41
CA LEU A 491 -34.43 -38.37 20.06
C LEU A 491 -33.34 -37.68 20.88
N HIS A 492 -32.61 -38.43 21.70
CA HIS A 492 -31.51 -37.88 22.49
C HIS A 492 -30.36 -37.38 21.61
N THR A 493 -30.03 -38.11 20.53
CA THR A 493 -29.03 -37.66 19.56
C THR A 493 -29.48 -36.37 18.88
N ALA A 494 -30.73 -36.28 18.44
CA ALA A 494 -31.28 -35.07 17.83
C ALA A 494 -31.16 -33.86 18.77
N GLY A 495 -31.54 -34.04 20.05
CA GLY A 495 -31.41 -33.00 21.07
C GLY A 495 -29.96 -32.56 21.28
N ALA A 496 -29.05 -33.50 21.52
CA ALA A 496 -27.64 -33.22 21.75
C ALA A 496 -26.96 -32.53 20.55
N ARG A 497 -27.26 -32.99 19.33
CA ARG A 497 -26.72 -32.42 18.09
C ARG A 497 -27.30 -31.05 17.80
N ALA A 498 -28.61 -30.86 17.97
CA ALA A 498 -29.25 -29.57 17.78
C ALA A 498 -28.68 -28.53 18.76
N ALA A 499 -28.57 -28.86 20.05
CA ALA A 499 -28.02 -27.96 21.06
C ALA A 499 -26.59 -27.51 20.72
N ARG A 500 -25.70 -28.47 20.39
CA ARG A 500 -24.31 -28.17 20.04
C ARG A 500 -24.17 -27.40 18.74
N ALA A 501 -24.85 -27.83 17.68
CA ALA A 501 -24.78 -27.19 16.36
C ALA A 501 -25.38 -25.79 16.37
N LEU A 502 -26.44 -25.54 17.15
CA LEU A 502 -27.02 -24.20 17.31
C LEU A 502 -26.13 -23.28 18.15
N ALA A 503 -25.54 -23.77 19.25
CA ALA A 503 -24.64 -22.98 20.08
C ALA A 503 -23.38 -22.57 19.30
N ILE A 504 -22.71 -23.53 18.66
CA ILE A 504 -21.53 -23.27 17.83
C ILE A 504 -21.92 -22.46 16.59
N GLY A 505 -23.04 -22.81 15.95
CA GLY A 505 -23.56 -22.09 14.79
C GLY A 505 -23.85 -20.62 15.08
N ALA A 506 -24.41 -20.30 16.25
CA ALA A 506 -24.63 -18.92 16.67
C ALA A 506 -23.31 -18.16 16.87
N ALA A 507 -22.32 -18.78 17.53
CA ALA A 507 -20.99 -18.20 17.71
C ALA A 507 -20.28 -17.96 16.36
N VAL A 508 -20.30 -18.97 15.48
CA VAL A 508 -19.73 -18.88 14.13
C VAL A 508 -20.45 -17.82 13.30
N ALA A 509 -21.79 -17.75 13.34
CA ALA A 509 -22.54 -16.74 12.62
C ALA A 509 -22.24 -15.32 13.14
N GLY A 510 -22.10 -15.15 14.46
CA GLY A 510 -21.71 -13.89 15.08
C GLY A 510 -20.32 -13.43 14.62
N ALA A 511 -19.31 -14.30 14.73
CA ALA A 511 -17.96 -14.02 14.28
C ALA A 511 -17.90 -13.76 12.77
N ALA A 512 -18.58 -14.61 11.98
CA ALA A 512 -18.58 -14.52 10.53
C ALA A 512 -19.22 -13.22 10.03
N ARG A 513 -20.27 -12.68 10.67
CA ARG A 513 -20.83 -11.37 10.28
C ARG A 513 -19.79 -10.24 10.31
N VAL A 514 -18.83 -10.31 11.22
CA VAL A 514 -17.75 -9.31 11.34
C VAL A 514 -16.65 -9.58 10.32
N THR A 515 -16.26 -10.85 10.13
CA THR A 515 -15.13 -11.23 9.28
C THR A 515 -15.48 -11.48 7.82
N GLN A 516 -16.76 -11.63 7.47
CA GLN A 516 -17.21 -11.98 6.13
C GLN A 516 -16.62 -11.09 5.03
N PRO A 517 -16.55 -9.74 5.18
CA PRO A 517 -15.98 -8.87 4.15
C PRO A 517 -14.53 -9.19 3.78
N MET A 518 -13.77 -9.75 4.73
CA MET A 518 -12.40 -10.24 4.52
C MET A 518 -12.41 -11.64 3.90
N LEU A 519 -13.24 -12.53 4.45
CA LEU A 519 -13.33 -13.95 4.04
C LEU A 519 -13.84 -14.12 2.61
N ARG A 520 -14.71 -13.23 2.13
CA ARG A 520 -15.18 -13.25 0.73
C ARG A 520 -14.06 -13.02 -0.31
N ARG A 521 -12.92 -12.45 0.09
CA ARG A 521 -11.73 -12.27 -0.76
C ARG A 521 -10.79 -13.45 -0.67
N GLY A 522 -10.40 -13.77 0.55
CA GLY A 522 -9.45 -14.82 0.85
C GLY A 522 -10.14 -16.13 1.20
N TYR A 523 -11.18 -16.53 0.46
CA TYR A 523 -11.95 -17.72 0.82
C TYR A 523 -11.12 -18.99 0.65
N GLU A 524 -10.32 -19.09 -0.41
CA GLU A 524 -9.39 -20.20 -0.65
C GLU A 524 -8.32 -20.31 0.46
N PRO A 525 -7.55 -19.26 0.80
CA PRO A 525 -6.60 -19.35 1.91
C PRO A 525 -7.29 -19.55 3.26
N TYR A 526 -8.52 -19.06 3.44
CA TYR A 526 -9.33 -19.36 4.62
C TYR A 526 -9.66 -20.84 4.73
N LEU A 527 -10.10 -21.50 3.65
CA LEU A 527 -10.37 -22.94 3.65
C LEU A 527 -9.11 -23.75 3.96
N GLY A 528 -7.96 -23.35 3.41
CA GLY A 528 -6.67 -23.94 3.75
C GLY A 528 -6.32 -23.78 5.23
N PHE A 529 -6.44 -22.56 5.77
CA PHE A 529 -6.20 -22.27 7.19
C PHE A 529 -7.16 -23.05 8.11
N LEU A 530 -8.43 -23.14 7.74
CA LEU A 530 -9.44 -23.90 8.46
C LEU A 530 -9.07 -25.40 8.51
N GLY A 531 -8.65 -25.97 7.39
CA GLY A 531 -8.19 -27.36 7.30
C GLY A 531 -6.97 -27.64 8.18
N VAL A 532 -5.94 -26.79 8.10
CA VAL A 532 -4.72 -26.92 8.92
C VAL A 532 -5.03 -26.77 10.42
N SER A 533 -5.83 -25.76 10.79
CA SER A 533 -6.23 -25.52 12.18
C SER A 533 -7.04 -26.69 12.74
N PHE A 534 -7.94 -27.24 11.94
CA PHE A 534 -8.72 -28.43 12.31
C PHE A 534 -7.82 -29.65 12.51
N ALA A 535 -6.91 -29.93 11.59
CA ALA A 535 -5.98 -31.05 11.70
C ALA A 535 -5.09 -30.94 12.95
N GLY A 536 -4.56 -29.74 13.25
CA GLY A 536 -3.79 -29.48 14.45
C GLY A 536 -4.61 -29.65 15.74
N GLY A 537 -5.84 -29.12 15.77
CA GLY A 537 -6.76 -29.28 16.90
C GLY A 537 -7.15 -30.73 17.14
N LEU A 538 -7.47 -31.47 16.08
CA LEU A 538 -7.77 -32.91 16.16
C LEU A 538 -6.57 -33.69 16.70
N ALA A 539 -5.35 -33.44 16.20
CA ALA A 539 -4.14 -34.11 16.69
C ALA A 539 -3.92 -33.87 18.19
N LEU A 540 -4.18 -32.66 18.68
CA LEU A 540 -4.09 -32.33 20.11
C LEU A 540 -5.13 -33.11 20.94
N VAL A 541 -6.38 -33.18 20.48
CA VAL A 541 -7.45 -33.93 21.15
C VAL A 541 -7.11 -35.41 21.20
N VAL A 542 -6.68 -35.99 20.08
CA VAL A 542 -6.28 -37.41 20.00
C VAL A 542 -5.10 -37.69 20.93
N ARG A 543 -4.07 -36.85 20.91
CA ARG A 543 -2.90 -37.00 21.79
C ARG A 543 -3.26 -36.85 23.27
N ARG A 544 -4.22 -35.99 23.61
CA ARG A 544 -4.71 -35.84 24.99
C ARG A 544 -5.44 -37.10 25.46
N TRP A 545 -6.28 -37.68 24.61
CA TRP A 545 -7.00 -38.91 24.91
C TRP A 545 -6.10 -40.14 24.95
N ALA A 546 -5.06 -40.20 24.12
CA ALA A 546 -4.10 -41.30 24.13
C ALA A 546 -3.22 -41.35 25.39
N ARG A 547 -3.15 -40.25 26.17
CA ARG A 547 -2.42 -40.18 27.44
C ARG A 547 -3.29 -40.47 28.67
N ARG A 548 -4.61 -40.52 28.51
CA ARG A 548 -5.56 -40.91 29.56
C ARG A 548 -5.71 -42.43 29.55
#